data_AF-A0A6L3Y072-F1
#
_entry.id   AF-A0A6L3Y072-F1
#
_cell.length_a   1.000
_cell.length_b   1.000
_cell.length_c   1.000
_cell.angle_alpha   90.00
_cell.angle_beta   90.00
_cell.angle_gamma   90.00
#
_symmetry.space_group_name_H-M   'P 1'
#
loop_
_entity.id
_entity.type
_entity.pdbx_description
1 polymer ?
#
loop_
_entity_poly.entity_id
_entity_poly.type
_entity_poly.pdbx_seq_one_letter_code
_entity_poly.pdbx_strand_id
1 'polypeptide(L)'
;IADVVVRQTAQQGANSATFEQLREVIATETEARVTDVTRLEAKTAQNEAGITDVRQALATETEARASAVSQLTAATQVASDKADSAAAVGAQNTASITDLSQVVTDLDSSMASRLEDLGAQTDKASGGIQSNSIALITSTLAQVDQQVRLSAQYGDSKASIDRIDNVMASDREATARSLLSLQTDVNGNKAAINSLNQTFSNYQQAMATQINGITATINGHTSAITTNAQAIANVNGDLNAMYSIKVAIDSNGNQYAAGMGIGVQNTPSGMQSQVLFVADRFAVMAQAGGAVSLPFVIQNGQTFIRDTFIQDGTISNAKIGNYLQSNNYVAGSVGWKLDKSGTFENYGSTAGEGAMKQTNQTISVRDSRNVLRVQIGRITGTW
;
A
#
# COMPACT_ATOMS: atom_id res chain seq x y z
N ILE A 1 -107.63 0.66 50.95
CA ILE A 1 -107.55 0.81 49.48
C ILE A 1 -106.55 1.92 49.10
N ALA A 2 -106.70 3.16 49.60
CA ALA A 2 -105.78 4.27 49.28
C ALA A 2 -104.30 4.01 49.62
N ASP A 3 -103.98 3.46 50.80
CA ASP A 3 -102.58 3.17 51.21
C ASP A 3 -101.91 2.08 50.32
N VAL A 4 -102.68 1.08 49.87
CA VAL A 4 -102.19 0.04 48.96
C VAL A 4 -101.87 0.62 47.59
N VAL A 5 -102.72 1.52 47.07
CA VAL A 5 -102.49 2.19 45.79
C VAL A 5 -101.22 3.07 45.87
N VAL A 6 -101.05 3.85 46.93
CA VAL A 6 -99.86 4.71 47.10
C VAL A 6 -98.57 3.89 47.18
N ARG A 7 -98.55 2.81 47.97
CA ARG A 7 -97.38 1.92 48.06
C ARG A 7 -97.06 1.24 46.73
N GLN A 8 -98.09 0.80 46.00
CA GLN A 8 -97.92 0.15 44.70
C GLN A 8 -97.41 1.13 43.64
N THR A 9 -97.89 2.38 43.63
CA THR A 9 -97.38 3.45 42.76
C THR A 9 -95.93 3.82 43.10
N ALA A 10 -95.58 3.92 44.39
CA ALA A 10 -94.20 4.18 44.81
C ALA A 10 -93.25 3.04 44.43
N GLN A 11 -93.68 1.79 44.57
CA GLN A 11 -92.90 0.62 44.19
C GLN A 11 -92.74 0.51 42.66
N GLN A 12 -93.77 0.87 41.88
CA GLN A 12 -93.63 0.99 40.42
C GLN A 12 -92.66 2.11 40.02
N GLY A 13 -92.69 3.26 40.70
CA GLY A 13 -91.71 4.34 40.47
C GLY A 13 -90.28 3.92 40.76
N ALA A 14 -90.05 3.23 41.88
CA ALA A 14 -88.73 2.68 42.24
C ALA A 14 -88.24 1.64 41.21
N ASN A 15 -89.12 0.73 40.77
CA ASN A 15 -88.79 -0.26 39.74
C ASN A 15 -88.52 0.38 38.36
N SER A 16 -89.20 1.47 38.02
CA SER A 16 -88.94 2.21 36.79
C SER A 16 -87.55 2.87 36.83
N ALA A 17 -87.20 3.50 37.95
CA ALA A 17 -85.90 4.14 38.14
C ALA A 17 -84.75 3.13 38.10
N THR A 18 -84.90 1.95 38.71
CA THR A 18 -83.88 0.89 38.64
C THR A 18 -83.74 0.30 37.23
N PHE A 19 -84.84 0.18 36.48
CA PHE A 19 -84.79 -0.27 35.09
C PHE A 19 -84.16 0.76 34.15
N GLU A 20 -84.33 2.05 34.45
CA GLU A 20 -83.69 3.15 33.73
C GLU A 20 -82.18 3.19 34.00
N GLN A 21 -81.75 3.05 35.27
CA GLN A 21 -80.35 2.89 35.64
C GLN A 21 -79.70 1.65 35.00
N LEU A 22 -80.40 0.51 34.98
CA LEU A 22 -79.89 -0.71 34.34
C LEU A 22 -79.71 -0.49 32.83
N ARG A 23 -80.65 0.21 32.16
CA ARG A 23 -80.52 0.58 30.75
C ARG A 23 -79.33 1.49 30.50
N GLU A 24 -79.10 2.48 31.37
CA GLU A 24 -77.96 3.40 31.28
C GLU A 24 -76.62 2.67 31.48
N VAL A 25 -76.53 1.76 32.45
CA VAL A 25 -75.33 0.92 32.69
C VAL A 25 -75.06 0.00 31.49
N ILE A 26 -76.10 -0.65 30.94
CA ILE A 26 -75.97 -1.50 29.75
C ILE A 26 -75.53 -0.68 28.53
N ALA A 27 -76.07 0.52 28.35
CA ALA A 27 -75.67 1.43 27.28
C ALA A 27 -74.20 1.82 27.42
N THR A 28 -73.78 2.23 28.62
CA THR A 28 -72.39 2.62 28.93
C THR A 28 -71.41 1.45 28.72
N GLU A 29 -71.75 0.24 29.17
CA GLU A 29 -70.95 -0.97 28.94
C GLU A 29 -70.88 -1.34 27.45
N THR A 30 -71.97 -1.14 26.70
CA THR A 30 -71.99 -1.36 25.25
C THR A 30 -71.06 -0.37 24.54
N GLU A 31 -71.10 0.92 24.90
CA GLU A 31 -70.20 1.94 24.37
C GLU A 31 -68.73 1.65 24.70
N ALA A 32 -68.43 1.22 25.94
CA ALA A 32 -67.10 0.82 26.35
C ALA A 32 -66.59 -0.39 25.53
N ARG A 33 -67.42 -1.41 25.31
CA ARG A 33 -67.07 -2.57 24.48
C ARG A 33 -66.85 -2.20 23.01
N VAL A 34 -67.69 -1.33 22.44
CA VAL A 34 -67.50 -0.83 21.06
C VAL A 34 -66.16 -0.09 20.94
N THR A 35 -65.81 0.71 21.94
CA THR A 35 -64.53 1.42 21.99
C THR A 35 -63.35 0.44 22.04
N ASP A 36 -63.44 -0.61 22.87
CA ASP A 36 -62.40 -1.64 22.97
C ASP A 36 -62.25 -2.48 21.69
N VAL A 37 -63.37 -2.85 21.05
CA VAL A 37 -63.36 -3.55 19.75
C VAL A 37 -62.70 -2.68 18.69
N THR A 38 -63.06 -1.39 18.60
CA THR A 38 -62.46 -0.45 17.65
C THR A 38 -60.94 -0.33 17.86
N ARG A 39 -60.49 -0.27 19.12
CA ARG A 39 -59.07 -0.24 19.47
C ARG A 39 -58.36 -1.54 19.08
N LEU A 40 -59.01 -2.69 19.26
CA LEU A 40 -58.47 -3.98 18.87
C LEU A 40 -58.36 -4.12 17.35
N GLU A 41 -59.36 -3.67 16.60
CA GLU A 41 -59.33 -3.61 15.13
C GLU A 41 -58.19 -2.72 14.64
N ALA A 42 -58.00 -1.54 15.23
CA ALA A 42 -56.88 -0.65 14.91
C ALA A 42 -55.52 -1.32 15.18
N LYS A 43 -55.36 -1.99 16.33
CA LYS A 43 -54.13 -2.74 16.65
C LYS A 43 -53.91 -3.92 15.70
N THR A 44 -54.99 -4.56 15.24
CA THR A 44 -54.94 -5.69 14.30
C THR A 44 -54.49 -5.21 12.92
N ALA A 45 -55.04 -4.10 12.44
CA ALA A 45 -54.62 -3.46 11.20
C ALA A 45 -53.15 -2.99 11.26
N GLN A 46 -52.72 -2.44 12.40
CA GLN A 46 -51.32 -2.07 12.61
C GLN A 46 -50.39 -3.30 12.57
N ASN A 47 -50.78 -4.41 13.21
CA ASN A 47 -50.03 -5.66 13.16
C ASN A 47 -49.96 -6.22 11.73
N GLU A 48 -51.05 -6.16 10.98
CA GLU A 48 -51.09 -6.62 9.58
C GLU A 48 -50.16 -5.79 8.68
N ALA A 49 -50.13 -4.47 8.86
CA ALA A 49 -49.18 -3.58 8.20
C ALA A 49 -47.73 -3.94 8.58
N GLY A 50 -47.43 -4.08 9.86
CA GLY A 50 -46.09 -4.45 10.33
C GLY A 50 -45.62 -5.82 9.81
N ILE A 51 -46.52 -6.80 9.73
CA ILE A 51 -46.22 -8.10 9.12
C ILE A 51 -45.91 -7.95 7.62
N THR A 52 -46.62 -7.07 6.92
CA THR A 52 -46.38 -6.80 5.49
C THR A 52 -45.01 -6.16 5.28
N ASP A 53 -44.64 -5.18 6.10
CA ASP A 53 -43.31 -4.55 6.08
C ASP A 53 -42.20 -5.57 6.32
N VAL A 54 -42.38 -6.47 7.30
CA VAL A 54 -41.43 -7.56 7.59
C VAL A 54 -41.30 -8.52 6.41
N ARG A 55 -42.40 -8.91 5.75
CA ARG A 55 -42.35 -9.76 4.56
C ARG A 55 -41.58 -9.09 3.42
N GLN A 56 -41.80 -7.79 3.21
CA GLN A 56 -41.10 -7.02 2.17
C GLN A 56 -39.61 -6.87 2.47
N ALA A 57 -39.26 -6.62 3.74
CA ALA A 57 -37.87 -6.58 4.19
C ALA A 57 -37.17 -7.94 3.98
N LEU A 58 -37.85 -9.05 4.28
CA LEU A 58 -37.31 -10.39 4.09
C LEU A 58 -37.11 -10.73 2.60
N ALA A 59 -38.03 -10.32 1.73
CA ALA A 59 -37.90 -10.50 0.28
C ALA A 59 -36.68 -9.74 -0.26
N THR A 60 -36.54 -8.46 0.12
CA THR A 60 -35.38 -7.62 -0.24
C THR A 60 -34.06 -8.25 0.25
N GLU A 61 -34.02 -8.72 1.50
CA GLU A 61 -32.84 -9.37 2.07
C GLU A 61 -32.51 -10.69 1.35
N THR A 62 -33.52 -11.45 0.92
CA THR A 62 -33.34 -12.70 0.16
C THR A 62 -32.71 -12.42 -1.21
N GLU A 63 -33.19 -11.39 -1.92
CA GLU A 63 -32.61 -10.96 -3.21
C GLU A 63 -31.18 -10.44 -3.05
N ALA A 64 -30.92 -9.64 -2.01
CA ALA A 64 -29.58 -9.16 -1.69
C ALA A 64 -28.61 -10.31 -1.38
N ARG A 65 -29.05 -11.31 -0.59
CA ARG A 65 -28.27 -12.51 -0.32
C ARG A 65 -28.02 -13.35 -1.57
N ALA A 66 -29.01 -13.54 -2.43
CA ALA A 66 -28.83 -14.27 -3.68
C ALA A 66 -27.79 -13.59 -4.59
N SER A 67 -27.81 -12.26 -4.64
CA SER A 67 -26.83 -11.46 -5.38
C SER A 67 -25.43 -11.58 -4.78
N ALA A 68 -25.31 -11.48 -3.46
CA ALA A 68 -24.03 -11.63 -2.75
C ALA A 68 -23.42 -13.03 -2.92
N VAL A 69 -24.25 -14.08 -2.84
CA VAL A 69 -23.81 -15.47 -3.10
C VAL A 69 -23.33 -15.62 -4.54
N SER A 70 -24.06 -15.07 -5.52
CA SER A 70 -23.65 -15.13 -6.94
C SER A 70 -22.30 -14.42 -7.18
N GLN A 71 -22.10 -13.26 -6.56
CA GLN A 71 -20.82 -12.54 -6.62
C GLN A 71 -19.68 -13.33 -5.96
N LEU A 72 -19.95 -13.95 -4.81
CA LEU A 72 -18.97 -14.78 -4.11
C LEU A 72 -18.59 -16.01 -4.94
N THR A 73 -19.57 -16.71 -5.52
CA THR A 73 -19.32 -17.84 -6.42
C THR A 73 -18.47 -17.43 -7.61
N ALA A 74 -18.75 -16.29 -8.24
CA ALA A 74 -17.94 -15.77 -9.34
C ALA A 74 -16.50 -15.45 -8.90
N ALA A 75 -16.32 -14.81 -7.74
CA ALA A 75 -15.00 -14.52 -7.19
C ALA A 75 -14.21 -15.80 -6.88
N THR A 76 -14.87 -16.83 -6.32
CA THR A 76 -14.25 -18.14 -6.07
C THR A 76 -13.84 -18.82 -7.37
N GLN A 77 -14.65 -18.75 -8.43
CA GLN A 77 -14.28 -19.31 -9.73
C GLN A 77 -13.04 -18.62 -10.30
N VAL A 78 -12.98 -17.28 -10.29
CA VAL A 78 -11.82 -16.52 -10.74
C VAL A 78 -10.56 -16.89 -9.94
N ALA A 79 -10.69 -17.11 -8.63
CA ALA A 79 -9.57 -17.55 -7.80
C ALA A 79 -9.09 -18.96 -8.18
N SER A 80 -10.02 -19.88 -8.47
CA SER A 80 -9.72 -21.23 -8.96
C SER A 80 -8.97 -21.18 -10.30
N ASP A 81 -9.50 -20.43 -11.28
CA ASP A 81 -8.89 -20.30 -12.61
C ASP A 81 -7.47 -19.71 -12.53
N LYS A 82 -7.26 -18.76 -11.61
CA LYS A 82 -5.94 -18.18 -11.36
C LYS A 82 -4.98 -19.18 -10.69
N ALA A 83 -5.48 -20.04 -9.80
CA ALA A 83 -4.68 -21.11 -9.20
C ALA A 83 -4.24 -22.14 -10.26
N ASP A 84 -5.15 -22.53 -11.15
CA ASP A 84 -4.84 -23.45 -12.25
C ASP A 84 -3.83 -22.85 -13.23
N SER A 85 -4.00 -21.56 -13.57
CA SER A 85 -3.03 -20.82 -14.40
C SER A 85 -1.65 -20.74 -13.74
N ALA A 86 -1.59 -20.49 -12.43
CA ALA A 86 -0.33 -20.46 -11.68
C ALA A 86 0.35 -21.84 -11.63
N ALA A 87 -0.43 -22.91 -11.48
CA ALA A 87 0.09 -24.28 -11.52
C ALA A 87 0.67 -24.62 -12.90
N ALA A 88 0.00 -24.22 -13.99
CA ALA A 88 0.48 -24.41 -15.35
C ALA A 88 1.78 -23.65 -15.61
N VAL A 89 1.86 -22.38 -15.20
CA VAL A 89 3.10 -21.57 -15.30
C VAL A 89 4.21 -22.18 -14.44
N GLY A 90 3.89 -22.70 -13.25
CA GLY A 90 4.84 -23.41 -12.39
C GLY A 90 5.44 -24.63 -13.09
N ALA A 91 4.60 -25.48 -13.68
CA ALA A 91 5.04 -26.65 -14.45
C ALA A 91 5.92 -26.26 -15.66
N GLN A 92 5.54 -25.21 -16.39
CA GLN A 92 6.32 -24.69 -17.51
C GLN A 92 7.69 -24.18 -17.06
N ASN A 93 7.75 -23.43 -15.95
CA ASN A 93 9.01 -22.93 -15.41
C ASN A 93 9.92 -24.07 -14.96
N THR A 94 9.36 -25.11 -14.32
CA THR A 94 10.13 -26.31 -13.96
C THR A 94 10.73 -26.96 -15.19
N ALA A 95 9.96 -27.15 -16.26
CA ALA A 95 10.47 -27.70 -17.52
C ALA A 95 11.59 -26.84 -18.13
N SER A 96 11.38 -25.52 -18.24
CA SER A 96 12.40 -24.61 -18.79
C SER A 96 13.68 -24.56 -17.93
N ILE A 97 13.58 -24.69 -16.61
CA ILE A 97 14.75 -24.78 -15.72
C ILE A 97 15.50 -26.10 -15.93
N THR A 98 14.77 -27.21 -16.14
CA THR A 98 15.38 -28.50 -16.48
C THR A 98 16.11 -28.43 -17.81
N ASP A 99 15.50 -27.85 -18.84
CA ASP A 99 16.12 -27.65 -20.15
C ASP A 99 17.39 -26.79 -20.04
N LEU A 100 17.33 -25.68 -19.30
CA LEU A 100 18.49 -24.82 -19.05
C LEU A 100 19.61 -25.55 -18.32
N SER A 101 19.26 -26.37 -17.33
CA SER A 101 20.22 -27.17 -16.57
C SER A 101 20.93 -28.17 -17.48
N GLN A 102 20.20 -28.82 -18.39
CA GLN A 102 20.78 -29.72 -19.38
C GLN A 102 21.71 -28.98 -20.35
N VAL A 103 21.30 -27.82 -20.87
CA VAL A 103 22.16 -26.98 -21.73
C VAL A 103 23.46 -26.58 -21.02
N VAL A 104 23.39 -26.24 -19.73
CA VAL A 104 24.58 -25.90 -18.93
C VAL A 104 25.49 -27.11 -18.75
N THR A 105 24.94 -28.30 -18.46
CA THR A 105 25.72 -29.54 -18.34
C THR A 105 26.39 -29.94 -19.66
N ASP A 106 25.68 -29.81 -20.78
CA ASP A 106 26.23 -30.08 -22.11
C ASP A 106 27.35 -29.09 -22.46
N LEU A 107 27.16 -27.80 -22.13
CA LEU A 107 28.17 -26.78 -22.32
C LEU A 107 29.42 -27.08 -21.47
N ASP A 108 29.26 -27.43 -20.19
CA ASP A 108 30.35 -27.79 -19.29
C ASP A 108 31.17 -28.97 -19.82
N SER A 109 30.47 -30.02 -20.28
CA SER A 109 31.10 -31.19 -20.91
C SER A 109 31.87 -30.82 -22.19
N SER A 110 31.29 -29.96 -23.04
CA SER A 110 31.94 -29.49 -24.27
C SER A 110 33.17 -28.62 -23.98
N MET A 111 33.11 -27.80 -22.92
CA MET A 111 34.23 -26.97 -22.49
C MET A 111 35.35 -27.81 -21.90
N ALA A 112 35.03 -28.80 -21.08
CA ALA A 112 36.00 -29.76 -20.55
C ALA A 112 36.74 -30.48 -21.69
N SER A 113 36.01 -31.00 -22.68
CA SER A 113 36.62 -31.65 -23.86
C SER A 113 37.50 -30.69 -24.66
N ARG A 114 37.08 -29.44 -24.88
CA ARG A 114 37.91 -28.43 -25.56
C ARG A 114 39.17 -28.08 -24.76
N LEU A 115 39.10 -28.05 -23.44
CA LEU A 115 40.26 -27.81 -22.57
C LEU A 115 41.24 -28.99 -22.61
N GLU A 116 40.75 -30.23 -22.62
CA GLU A 116 41.57 -31.43 -22.80
C GLU A 116 42.27 -31.42 -24.16
N ASP A 117 41.54 -31.11 -25.25
CA ASP A 117 42.10 -31.00 -26.59
C ASP A 117 43.16 -29.89 -26.69
N LEU A 118 42.89 -28.72 -26.10
CA LEU A 118 43.86 -27.62 -26.01
C LEU A 118 45.09 -28.02 -25.20
N GLY A 119 44.92 -28.76 -24.09
CA GLY A 119 46.01 -29.32 -23.31
C GLY A 119 46.88 -30.25 -24.16
N ALA A 120 46.28 -31.19 -24.88
CA ALA A 120 46.98 -32.12 -25.76
C ALA A 120 47.71 -31.41 -26.91
N GLN A 121 47.10 -30.39 -27.52
CA GLN A 121 47.75 -29.57 -28.54
C GLN A 121 48.94 -28.78 -27.97
N THR A 122 48.80 -28.26 -26.75
CA THR A 122 49.85 -27.54 -26.04
C THR A 122 51.04 -28.45 -25.72
N ASP A 123 50.77 -29.66 -25.23
CA ASP A 123 51.80 -30.67 -24.97
C ASP A 123 52.54 -31.07 -26.26
N LYS A 124 51.80 -31.27 -27.36
CA LYS A 124 52.38 -31.57 -28.67
C LYS A 124 53.25 -30.41 -29.18
N ALA A 125 52.81 -29.16 -29.03
CA ALA A 125 53.58 -27.98 -29.38
C ALA A 125 54.86 -27.90 -28.54
N SER A 126 54.77 -28.12 -27.23
CA SER A 126 55.91 -28.17 -26.31
C SER A 126 56.93 -29.23 -26.72
N GLY A 127 56.50 -30.46 -27.00
CA GLY A 127 57.38 -31.54 -27.48
C GLY A 127 58.01 -31.24 -28.85
N GLY A 128 57.27 -30.60 -29.76
CA GLY A 128 57.79 -30.11 -31.04
C GLY A 128 58.87 -29.05 -30.87
N ILE A 129 58.67 -28.08 -29.98
CA ILE A 129 59.67 -27.05 -29.64
C ILE A 129 60.93 -27.68 -29.04
N GLN A 130 60.79 -28.65 -28.14
CA GLN A 130 61.93 -29.39 -27.57
C GLN A 130 62.70 -30.15 -28.64
N SER A 131 62.00 -30.87 -29.51
CA SER A 131 62.61 -31.62 -30.62
C SER A 131 63.35 -30.70 -31.58
N ASN A 132 62.74 -29.57 -31.94
CA ASN A 132 63.36 -28.57 -32.80
C ASN A 132 64.60 -27.92 -32.14
N SER A 133 64.53 -27.67 -30.83
CA SER A 133 65.66 -27.16 -30.05
C SER A 133 66.83 -28.17 -30.03
N ILE A 134 66.53 -29.46 -29.83
CA ILE A 134 67.55 -30.53 -29.90
C ILE A 134 68.15 -30.61 -31.30
N ALA A 135 67.32 -30.62 -32.36
CA ALA A 135 67.80 -30.65 -33.74
C ALA A 135 68.69 -29.46 -34.07
N LEU A 136 68.32 -28.26 -33.61
CA LEU A 136 69.12 -27.04 -33.76
C LEU A 136 70.44 -27.15 -33.00
N ILE A 137 70.43 -27.61 -31.74
CA ILE A 137 71.65 -27.83 -30.94
C ILE A 137 72.57 -28.85 -31.64
N THR A 138 72.04 -29.99 -32.06
CA THR A 138 72.82 -31.03 -32.76
C THR A 138 73.38 -30.51 -34.07
N SER A 139 72.59 -29.78 -34.87
CA SER A 139 73.04 -29.13 -36.10
C SER A 139 74.13 -28.09 -35.82
N THR A 140 73.96 -27.28 -34.76
CA THR A 140 74.94 -26.28 -34.34
C THR A 140 76.23 -26.94 -33.89
N LEU A 141 76.15 -28.02 -33.12
CA LEU A 141 77.31 -28.79 -32.67
C LEU A 141 78.06 -29.40 -33.86
N ALA A 142 77.33 -29.93 -34.84
CA ALA A 142 77.93 -30.45 -36.08
C ALA A 142 78.59 -29.36 -36.93
N GLN A 143 77.98 -28.18 -37.02
CA GLN A 143 78.57 -27.02 -37.69
C GLN A 143 79.82 -26.52 -36.97
N VAL A 144 79.80 -26.46 -35.63
CA VAL A 144 80.97 -26.09 -34.81
C VAL A 144 82.08 -27.13 -34.97
N ASP A 145 81.78 -28.43 -34.94
CA ASP A 145 82.75 -29.49 -35.16
C ASP A 145 83.36 -29.43 -36.57
N GLN A 146 82.55 -29.14 -37.59
CA GLN A 146 83.03 -28.87 -38.95
C GLN A 146 83.85 -27.58 -39.03
N GLN A 147 83.48 -26.52 -38.30
CA GLN A 147 84.20 -25.26 -38.23
C GLN A 147 85.53 -25.39 -37.47
N VAL A 148 85.62 -26.24 -36.45
CA VAL A 148 86.86 -26.58 -35.75
C VAL A 148 87.80 -27.33 -36.69
N ARG A 149 87.29 -28.32 -37.45
CA ARG A 149 88.06 -28.98 -38.52
C ARG A 149 88.51 -28.02 -39.62
N LEU A 150 87.64 -27.11 -40.05
CA LEU A 150 87.96 -26.07 -41.03
C LEU A 150 88.95 -25.04 -40.46
N SER A 151 88.87 -24.67 -39.19
CA SER A 151 89.84 -23.77 -38.53
C SER A 151 91.22 -24.42 -38.33
N ALA A 152 91.28 -25.75 -38.23
CA ALA A 152 92.53 -26.51 -38.29
C ALA A 152 93.10 -26.60 -39.73
N GLN A 153 92.25 -26.47 -40.76
CA GLN A 153 92.66 -26.46 -42.18
C GLN A 153 92.86 -25.04 -42.78
N TYR A 154 92.30 -24.00 -42.16
CA TYR A 154 92.36 -22.61 -42.60
C TYR A 154 92.92 -21.72 -41.48
N GLY A 155 94.24 -21.79 -41.31
CA GLY A 155 95.02 -20.72 -40.70
C GLY A 155 95.04 -19.42 -41.51
N ASP A 156 94.20 -19.27 -42.54
CA ASP A 156 94.18 -18.09 -43.40
C ASP A 156 92.77 -17.56 -43.72
N SER A 157 92.50 -16.37 -43.17
CA SER A 157 91.76 -15.24 -43.76
C SER A 157 90.22 -15.13 -43.74
N LYS A 158 89.77 -14.22 -42.84
CA LYS A 158 88.94 -13.02 -43.10
C LYS A 158 87.43 -13.13 -43.44
N ALA A 159 86.82 -14.31 -43.59
CA ALA A 159 85.36 -14.42 -43.81
C ALA A 159 84.49 -14.64 -42.54
N SER A 160 85.08 -14.91 -41.37
CA SER A 160 84.33 -15.30 -40.15
C SER A 160 83.60 -14.16 -39.42
N ILE A 161 83.95 -12.89 -39.68
CA ILE A 161 83.36 -11.75 -38.96
C ILE A 161 81.92 -11.50 -39.42
N ASP A 162 81.64 -11.62 -40.73
CA ASP A 162 80.28 -11.41 -41.28
C ASP A 162 79.28 -12.51 -40.86
N ARG A 163 79.77 -13.73 -40.56
CA ARG A 163 78.93 -14.85 -40.14
C ARG A 163 78.57 -14.77 -38.65
N ILE A 164 79.45 -14.22 -37.81
CA ILE A 164 79.18 -13.99 -36.38
C ILE A 164 78.16 -12.87 -36.19
N ASP A 165 78.27 -11.78 -36.96
CA ASP A 165 77.30 -10.68 -36.89
C ASP A 165 75.89 -11.14 -37.32
N ASN A 166 75.76 -11.99 -38.33
CA ASN A 166 74.47 -12.58 -38.72
C ASN A 166 73.89 -13.53 -37.66
N VAL A 167 74.71 -14.33 -36.99
CA VAL A 167 74.24 -15.27 -35.95
C VAL A 167 73.81 -14.52 -34.69
N MET A 168 74.56 -13.50 -34.27
CA MET A 168 74.15 -12.65 -33.15
C MET A 168 72.90 -11.81 -33.46
N ALA A 169 72.71 -11.40 -34.72
CA ALA A 169 71.49 -10.75 -35.16
C ALA A 169 70.29 -11.70 -35.09
N SER A 170 70.45 -12.93 -35.57
CA SER A 170 69.41 -13.97 -35.52
C SER A 170 69.00 -14.34 -34.09
N ASP A 171 69.96 -14.44 -33.16
CA ASP A 171 69.68 -14.83 -31.78
C ASP A 171 68.98 -13.71 -30.99
N ARG A 172 69.38 -12.45 -31.24
CA ARG A 172 68.65 -11.27 -30.77
C ARG A 172 67.24 -11.20 -31.33
N GLU A 173 67.05 -11.56 -32.60
CA GLU A 173 65.72 -11.61 -33.22
C GLU A 173 64.84 -12.70 -32.57
N ALA A 174 65.37 -13.90 -32.31
CA ALA A 174 64.65 -14.98 -31.65
C ALA A 174 64.25 -14.60 -30.21
N THR A 175 65.18 -14.01 -29.45
CA THR A 175 64.92 -13.53 -28.09
C THR A 175 63.86 -12.42 -28.08
N ALA A 176 63.92 -11.49 -29.05
CA ALA A 176 62.93 -10.45 -29.22
C ALA A 176 61.53 -11.01 -29.54
N ARG A 177 61.45 -12.06 -30.37
CA ARG A 177 60.19 -12.76 -30.67
C ARG A 177 59.61 -13.46 -29.44
N SER A 178 60.43 -14.11 -28.62
CA SER A 178 59.97 -14.69 -27.34
C SER A 178 59.49 -13.64 -26.34
N LEU A 179 60.22 -12.52 -26.21
CA LEU A 179 59.82 -11.41 -25.34
C LEU A 179 58.49 -10.78 -25.83
N LEU A 180 58.32 -10.67 -27.14
CA LEU A 180 57.09 -10.18 -27.78
C LEU A 180 55.91 -11.12 -27.51
N SER A 181 56.12 -12.44 -27.57
CA SER A 181 55.09 -13.43 -27.24
C SER A 181 54.68 -13.34 -25.77
N LEU A 182 55.66 -13.30 -24.85
CA LEU A 182 55.39 -13.18 -23.42
C LEU A 182 54.66 -11.87 -23.09
N GLN A 183 55.04 -10.77 -23.74
CA GLN A 183 54.37 -9.49 -23.58
C GLN A 183 52.93 -9.53 -24.12
N THR A 184 52.69 -10.29 -25.19
CA THR A 184 51.33 -10.52 -25.73
C THR A 184 50.47 -11.27 -24.73
N ASP A 185 50.98 -12.34 -24.11
CA ASP A 185 50.26 -13.13 -23.11
C ASP A 185 49.97 -12.32 -21.83
N VAL A 186 50.95 -11.53 -21.36
CA VAL A 186 50.76 -10.62 -20.22
C VAL A 186 49.70 -9.56 -20.51
N ASN A 187 49.69 -9.00 -21.72
CA ASN A 187 48.67 -8.05 -22.14
C ASN A 187 47.28 -8.70 -22.22
N GLY A 188 47.18 -9.94 -22.72
CA GLY A 188 45.94 -10.72 -22.74
C GLY A 188 45.39 -10.98 -21.33
N ASN A 189 46.25 -11.40 -20.40
CA ASN A 189 45.89 -11.63 -19.00
C ASN A 189 45.44 -10.33 -18.30
N LYS A 190 46.12 -9.21 -18.57
CA LYS A 190 45.71 -7.89 -18.06
C LYS A 190 44.32 -7.48 -18.54
N ALA A 191 44.00 -7.75 -19.81
CA ALA A 191 42.67 -7.51 -20.37
C ALA A 191 41.60 -8.41 -19.72
N ALA A 192 41.89 -9.69 -19.50
CA ALA A 192 40.99 -10.62 -18.83
C ALA A 192 40.68 -10.20 -17.37
N ILE A 193 41.71 -9.79 -16.60
CA ILE A 193 41.54 -9.28 -15.24
C ILE A 193 40.70 -8.00 -15.22
N ASN A 194 40.93 -7.07 -16.15
CA ASN A 194 40.14 -5.86 -16.25
C ASN A 194 38.66 -6.16 -16.57
N SER A 195 38.40 -7.10 -17.48
CA SER A 195 37.05 -7.57 -17.80
C SER A 195 36.36 -8.21 -16.58
N LEU A 196 37.10 -9.00 -15.80
CA LEU A 196 36.60 -9.62 -14.58
C LEU A 196 36.31 -8.59 -13.47
N ASN A 197 37.16 -7.58 -13.30
CA ASN A 197 36.93 -6.46 -12.39
C ASN A 197 35.72 -5.61 -12.78
N GLN A 198 35.50 -5.39 -14.09
CA GLN A 198 34.30 -4.74 -14.61
C GLN A 198 33.06 -5.58 -14.35
N THR A 199 33.12 -6.89 -14.63
CA THR A 199 32.01 -7.82 -14.36
C THR A 199 31.67 -7.86 -12.87
N PHE A 200 32.67 -7.93 -12.00
CA PHE A 200 32.50 -7.91 -10.55
C PHE A 200 31.91 -6.59 -10.03
N SER A 201 32.33 -5.44 -10.57
CA SER A 201 31.75 -4.13 -10.24
C SER A 201 30.30 -4.00 -10.72
N ASN A 202 30.00 -4.48 -11.93
CA ASN A 202 28.65 -4.49 -12.48
C ASN A 202 27.70 -5.39 -11.67
N TYR A 203 28.18 -6.56 -11.22
CA TYR A 203 27.40 -7.49 -10.41
C TYR A 203 27.01 -6.91 -9.04
N GLN A 204 27.80 -5.96 -8.55
CA GLN A 204 27.63 -5.28 -7.26
C GLN A 204 26.66 -4.09 -7.32
N GLN A 205 26.24 -3.68 -8.51
CA GLN A 205 25.34 -2.55 -8.73
C GLN A 205 24.07 -3.04 -9.41
N ALA A 206 23.08 -3.43 -8.61
CA ALA A 206 21.77 -3.82 -9.11
C ALA A 206 20.85 -2.60 -9.13
N MET A 207 20.54 -2.11 -10.33
CA MET A 207 19.55 -1.06 -10.55
C MET A 207 18.43 -1.60 -11.43
N ALA A 208 17.24 -1.76 -10.86
CA ALA A 208 16.02 -2.06 -11.59
C ALA A 208 15.19 -0.78 -11.69
N THR A 209 14.92 -0.30 -12.90
CA THR A 209 14.01 0.83 -13.14
C THR A 209 12.98 0.42 -14.18
N GLN A 210 11.71 0.59 -13.86
CA GLN A 210 10.59 0.34 -14.76
C GLN A 210 9.71 1.58 -14.81
N ILE A 211 9.49 2.11 -16.01
CA ILE A 211 8.62 3.27 -16.26
C ILE A 211 7.54 2.83 -17.25
N ASN A 212 6.27 2.88 -16.84
CA ASN A 212 5.14 2.67 -17.73
C ASN A 212 4.40 4.00 -17.93
N GLY A 213 4.12 4.35 -19.18
CA GLY A 213 3.42 5.57 -19.56
C GLY A 213 2.18 5.25 -20.41
N ILE A 214 1.04 5.86 -20.07
CA ILE A 214 -0.18 5.85 -20.88
C ILE A 214 -0.50 7.30 -21.21
N THR A 215 -0.69 7.60 -22.49
CA THR A 215 -1.06 8.96 -22.95
C THR A 215 -2.25 8.89 -23.90
N ALA A 216 -3.15 9.87 -23.78
CA ALA A 216 -4.28 10.04 -24.68
C ALA A 216 -4.41 11.53 -25.01
N THR A 217 -4.53 11.86 -26.30
CA THR A 217 -4.58 13.24 -26.78
C THR A 217 -5.78 13.44 -27.69
N ILE A 218 -6.60 14.46 -27.42
CA ILE A 218 -7.73 14.88 -28.27
C ILE A 218 -7.77 16.40 -28.32
N ASN A 219 -7.82 17.00 -29.51
CA ASN A 219 -7.96 18.45 -29.70
C ASN A 219 -6.97 19.31 -28.90
N GLY A 220 -5.72 18.85 -28.71
CA GLY A 220 -4.69 19.57 -27.93
C GLY A 220 -4.75 19.35 -26.41
N HIS A 221 -5.74 18.62 -25.90
CA HIS A 221 -5.81 18.20 -24.50
C HIS A 221 -5.14 16.84 -24.33
N THR A 222 -4.15 16.75 -23.44
CA THR A 222 -3.38 15.53 -23.20
C THR A 222 -3.61 15.02 -21.78
N SER A 223 -4.06 13.78 -21.65
CA SER A 223 -4.11 13.06 -20.37
C SER A 223 -2.98 12.03 -20.34
N ALA A 224 -2.21 12.01 -19.26
CA ALA A 224 -1.08 11.12 -19.09
C ALA A 224 -1.11 10.44 -17.72
N ILE A 225 -0.84 9.13 -17.69
CA ILE A 225 -0.54 8.37 -16.49
C ILE A 225 0.88 7.85 -16.60
N THR A 226 1.70 8.10 -15.60
CA THR A 226 3.06 7.58 -15.51
C THR A 226 3.22 6.83 -14.20
N THR A 227 3.61 5.57 -14.28
CA THR A 227 4.05 4.80 -13.11
C THR A 227 5.55 4.55 -13.21
N ASN A 228 6.26 4.80 -12.12
CA ASN A 228 7.70 4.58 -12.03
C ASN A 228 7.98 3.71 -10.80
N ALA A 229 8.60 2.55 -11.04
CA ALA A 229 9.12 1.67 -10.01
C ALA A 229 10.64 1.62 -10.13
N GLN A 230 11.34 1.91 -9.06
CA GLN A 230 12.79 1.90 -8.99
C GLN A 230 13.24 1.14 -7.74
N ALA A 231 14.22 0.26 -7.90
CA ALA A 231 14.94 -0.38 -6.81
C ALA A 231 16.45 -0.28 -7.10
N ILE A 232 17.17 0.31 -6.15
CA ILE A 232 18.62 0.52 -6.20
C ILE A 232 19.22 -0.18 -4.97
N ALA A 233 20.18 -1.05 -5.23
CA ALA A 233 21.10 -1.57 -4.23
C ALA A 233 22.52 -1.42 -4.78
N ASN A 234 23.35 -0.63 -4.11
CA ASN A 234 24.73 -0.39 -4.51
C ASN A 234 25.74 -0.71 -3.41
N VAL A 235 27.02 -0.76 -3.79
CA VAL A 235 28.16 -1.04 -2.90
C VAL A 235 28.44 0.01 -1.84
N ASN A 236 27.89 1.22 -2.00
CA ASN A 236 28.05 2.30 -1.03
C ASN A 236 27.06 2.17 0.14
N GLY A 237 26.22 1.11 0.15
CA GLY A 237 25.20 0.89 1.17
C GLY A 237 23.91 1.65 0.91
N ASP A 238 23.76 2.27 -0.27
CA ASP A 238 22.51 2.93 -0.65
C ASP A 238 21.49 1.85 -1.01
N LEU A 239 20.43 1.80 -0.22
CA LEU A 239 19.23 1.02 -0.47
C LEU A 239 18.09 2.01 -0.68
N ASN A 240 17.54 2.02 -1.88
CA ASN A 240 16.41 2.86 -2.23
C ASN A 240 15.40 2.04 -3.03
N ALA A 241 14.16 2.01 -2.59
CA ALA A 241 13.05 1.53 -3.40
C ALA A 241 11.97 2.59 -3.43
N MET A 242 11.55 2.98 -4.63
CA MET A 242 10.52 3.99 -4.85
C MET A 242 9.48 3.47 -5.84
N TYR A 243 8.22 3.70 -5.53
CA TYR A 243 7.10 3.50 -6.43
C TYR A 243 6.30 4.80 -6.49
N SER A 244 6.07 5.32 -7.69
CA SER A 244 5.29 6.54 -7.87
C SER A 244 4.27 6.40 -8.99
N ILE A 245 3.12 7.03 -8.78
CA ILE A 245 2.07 7.21 -9.78
C ILE A 245 1.89 8.71 -9.94
N LYS A 246 1.95 9.19 -11.18
CA LYS A 246 1.60 10.55 -11.57
C LYS A 246 0.50 10.49 -12.61
N VAL A 247 -0.57 11.23 -12.37
CA VAL A 247 -1.63 11.50 -13.35
C VAL A 247 -1.58 12.98 -13.65
N ALA A 248 -1.51 13.34 -14.92
CA ALA A 248 -1.50 14.72 -15.36
C ALA A 248 -2.50 14.94 -16.49
N ILE A 249 -3.18 16.07 -16.47
CA ILE A 249 -3.99 16.57 -17.57
C ILE A 249 -3.40 17.91 -17.96
N ASP A 250 -3.03 18.02 -19.24
CA ASP A 250 -2.71 19.28 -19.88
C ASP A 250 -3.93 19.73 -20.69
N SER A 251 -4.48 20.88 -20.30
CA SER A 251 -5.56 21.54 -21.03
C SER A 251 -5.07 22.89 -21.53
N ASN A 252 -4.66 22.94 -22.80
CA ASN A 252 -4.17 24.16 -23.46
C ASN A 252 -3.03 24.87 -22.69
N GLY A 253 -2.09 24.11 -22.13
CA GLY A 253 -0.94 24.63 -21.38
C GLY A 253 -1.14 24.72 -19.88
N ASN A 254 -2.35 24.44 -19.36
CA ASN A 254 -2.62 24.38 -17.92
C ASN A 254 -2.49 22.94 -17.43
N GLN A 255 -1.48 22.67 -16.60
CA GLN A 255 -1.18 21.35 -16.07
C GLN A 255 -1.85 21.14 -14.70
N TYR A 256 -2.78 20.19 -14.65
CA TYR A 256 -3.34 19.67 -13.39
C TYR A 256 -2.72 18.31 -13.13
N ALA A 257 -2.11 18.12 -11.96
CA ALA A 257 -1.45 16.87 -11.62
C ALA A 257 -1.90 16.36 -10.25
N ALA A 258 -2.12 15.05 -10.18
CA ALA A 258 -2.25 14.32 -8.92
C ALA A 258 -1.23 13.18 -8.91
N GLY A 259 -0.69 12.86 -7.74
CA GLY A 259 0.28 11.79 -7.63
C GLY A 259 0.43 11.23 -6.23
N MET A 260 0.95 10.02 -6.18
CA MET A 260 1.33 9.32 -4.97
C MET A 260 2.75 8.77 -5.14
N GLY A 261 3.61 9.02 -4.16
CA GLY A 261 4.94 8.43 -4.07
C GLY A 261 5.04 7.60 -2.80
N ILE A 262 5.51 6.37 -2.91
CA ILE A 262 5.83 5.48 -1.81
C ILE A 262 7.31 5.17 -1.94
N GLY A 263 8.07 5.30 -0.85
CA GLY A 263 9.49 5.00 -0.91
C GLY A 263 10.08 4.61 0.42
N VAL A 264 11.19 3.90 0.34
CA VAL A 264 12.07 3.60 1.45
C VAL A 264 13.50 3.91 1.03
N GLN A 265 14.20 4.66 1.87
CA GLN A 265 15.59 5.05 1.63
C GLN A 265 16.42 4.89 2.89
N ASN A 266 17.66 4.41 2.73
CA ASN A 266 18.65 4.44 3.80
C ASN A 266 19.19 5.87 3.97
N THR A 267 18.86 6.53 5.09
CA THR A 267 19.38 7.87 5.43
C THR A 267 20.51 7.75 6.46
N PRO A 268 21.30 8.82 6.69
CA PRO A 268 22.29 8.82 7.78
C PRO A 268 21.72 8.52 9.18
N SER A 269 20.40 8.69 9.37
CA SER A 269 19.69 8.37 10.63
C SER A 269 19.04 6.98 10.64
N GLY A 270 19.28 6.17 9.60
CA GLY A 270 18.70 4.84 9.41
C GLY A 270 17.67 4.78 8.29
N MET A 271 16.97 3.65 8.21
CA MET A 271 15.97 3.40 7.17
C MET A 271 14.73 4.28 7.40
N GLN A 272 14.34 5.05 6.38
CA GLN A 272 13.17 5.92 6.42
C GLN A 272 12.18 5.51 5.32
N SER A 273 10.97 5.14 5.73
CA SER A 273 9.84 4.93 4.81
C SER A 273 8.95 6.16 4.77
N GLN A 274 8.35 6.44 3.61
CA GLN A 274 7.46 7.57 3.41
C GLN A 274 6.38 7.30 2.36
N VAL A 275 5.23 7.92 2.56
CA VAL A 275 4.13 7.97 1.58
C VAL A 275 3.75 9.44 1.41
N LEU A 276 3.82 9.94 0.19
CA LEU A 276 3.55 11.33 -0.17
C LEU A 276 2.42 11.39 -1.19
N PHE A 277 1.54 12.36 -1.01
CA PHE A 277 0.46 12.66 -1.94
C PHE A 277 0.57 14.10 -2.40
N VAL A 278 0.33 14.33 -3.69
CA VAL A 278 0.20 15.67 -4.28
C VAL A 278 -1.14 15.70 -4.99
N ALA A 279 -2.06 16.58 -4.55
CA ALA A 279 -3.38 16.77 -5.16
C ALA A 279 -4.02 18.07 -4.64
N ASP A 280 -4.88 18.69 -5.45
CA ASP A 280 -5.72 19.83 -5.02
C ASP A 280 -6.78 19.41 -3.98
N ARG A 281 -7.24 18.16 -4.08
CA ARG A 281 -8.21 17.55 -3.17
C ARG A 281 -7.88 16.08 -2.95
N PHE A 282 -7.67 15.69 -1.69
CA PHE A 282 -7.53 14.31 -1.26
C PHE A 282 -8.72 13.93 -0.38
N ALA A 283 -9.44 12.85 -0.69
CA ALA A 283 -10.61 12.45 0.08
C ALA A 283 -10.68 10.93 0.24
N VAL A 284 -11.06 10.48 1.44
CA VAL A 284 -11.45 9.09 1.68
C VAL A 284 -12.93 8.97 1.39
N MET A 285 -13.30 8.07 0.47
CA MET A 285 -14.68 7.81 0.09
C MET A 285 -15.15 6.48 0.66
N ALA A 286 -16.26 6.50 1.39
CA ALA A 286 -16.96 5.29 1.79
C ALA A 286 -18.15 5.07 0.84
N GLN A 287 -18.17 3.94 0.14
CA GLN A 287 -19.29 3.50 -0.68
C GLN A 287 -19.71 2.09 -0.25
N ALA A 288 -20.88 1.99 0.37
CA ALA A 288 -21.62 0.74 0.53
C ALA A 288 -23.11 1.03 0.26
N GLY A 289 -23.60 0.64 -0.91
CA GLY A 289 -25.02 0.57 -1.26
C GLY A 289 -25.87 1.85 -1.24
N GLY A 290 -25.30 3.04 -0.98
CA GLY A 290 -26.05 4.29 -0.81
C GLY A 290 -25.27 5.58 -1.11
N ALA A 291 -25.71 6.71 -0.53
CA ALA A 291 -25.15 8.04 -0.78
C ALA A 291 -23.65 8.14 -0.43
N VAL A 292 -22.87 8.79 -1.29
CA VAL A 292 -21.42 8.97 -1.14
C VAL A 292 -21.13 9.80 0.12
N SER A 293 -20.36 9.22 1.06
CA SER A 293 -19.89 9.91 2.26
C SER A 293 -18.37 10.10 2.21
N LEU A 294 -17.91 11.30 2.55
CA LEU A 294 -16.50 11.68 2.61
C LEU A 294 -16.11 12.02 4.06
N PRO A 295 -15.77 11.03 4.91
CA PRO A 295 -15.43 11.27 6.32
C PRO A 295 -14.14 12.10 6.52
N PHE A 296 -13.22 12.06 5.54
CA PHE A 296 -11.95 12.78 5.58
C PHE A 296 -11.67 13.43 4.23
N VAL A 297 -11.43 14.74 4.22
CA VAL A 297 -11.09 15.50 3.01
C VAL A 297 -10.02 16.54 3.33
N ILE A 298 -8.96 16.60 2.52
CA ILE A 298 -8.02 17.72 2.46
C ILE A 298 -8.31 18.49 1.17
N GLN A 299 -8.63 19.76 1.27
CA GLN A 299 -8.87 20.65 0.12
C GLN A 299 -8.63 22.10 0.53
N ASN A 300 -8.19 22.95 -0.39
CA ASN A 300 -7.92 24.37 -0.12
C ASN A 300 -6.98 24.60 1.09
N GLY A 301 -6.03 23.69 1.32
CA GLY A 301 -5.10 23.74 2.45
C GLY A 301 -5.72 23.45 3.82
N GLN A 302 -6.95 22.94 3.88
CA GLN A 302 -7.65 22.61 5.12
C GLN A 302 -8.07 21.15 5.15
N THR A 303 -8.03 20.56 6.35
CA THR A 303 -8.54 19.21 6.62
C THR A 303 -9.94 19.31 7.21
N PHE A 304 -10.88 18.61 6.60
CA PHE A 304 -12.25 18.45 7.05
C PHE A 304 -12.45 17.01 7.51
N ILE A 305 -12.90 16.87 8.75
CA ILE A 305 -13.26 15.58 9.37
C ILE A 305 -14.70 15.73 9.85
N ARG A 306 -15.60 14.86 9.37
CA ARG A 306 -17.03 14.99 9.67
C ARG A 306 -17.35 14.53 11.08
N ASP A 307 -17.11 13.24 11.33
CA ASP A 307 -17.29 12.57 12.61
C ASP A 307 -16.04 11.73 12.87
N THR A 308 -15.54 11.70 14.10
CA THR A 308 -14.35 10.92 14.47
C THR A 308 -14.54 10.21 15.81
N PHE A 309 -14.09 8.95 15.87
CA PHE A 309 -13.96 8.19 17.11
C PHE A 309 -12.47 8.02 17.40
N ILE A 310 -12.01 8.58 18.52
CA ILE A 310 -10.60 8.56 18.92
C ILE A 310 -10.54 7.82 20.24
N GLN A 311 -9.83 6.68 20.28
CA GLN A 311 -9.65 5.90 21.51
C GLN A 311 -8.88 6.71 22.56
N ASP A 312 -7.69 7.20 22.18
CA ASP A 312 -6.83 8.04 23.02
C ASP A 312 -6.37 9.27 22.22
N GLY A 313 -6.85 10.46 22.61
CA GLY A 313 -6.58 11.71 21.91
C GLY A 313 -5.78 12.70 22.75
N THR A 314 -4.58 13.06 22.29
CA THR A 314 -3.76 14.13 22.88
C THR A 314 -3.64 15.29 21.91
N ILE A 315 -4.03 16.49 22.34
CA ILE A 315 -3.89 17.72 21.57
C ILE A 315 -2.99 18.67 22.34
N SER A 316 -1.79 18.96 21.82
CA SER A 316 -0.85 19.89 22.48
C SER A 316 -1.45 21.30 22.58
N ASN A 317 -2.07 21.78 21.50
CA ASN A 317 -2.71 23.08 21.43
C ASN A 317 -3.90 23.04 20.45
N ALA A 318 -5.04 23.60 20.84
CA ALA A 318 -6.24 23.73 20.00
C ALA A 318 -6.74 25.18 19.98
N LYS A 319 -7.07 25.71 18.79
CA LYS A 319 -7.82 26.97 18.65
C LYS A 319 -9.29 26.63 18.38
N ILE A 320 -10.19 27.05 19.26
CA ILE A 320 -11.63 26.80 19.13
C ILE A 320 -12.29 28.01 18.49
N GLY A 321 -12.85 27.83 17.29
CA GLY A 321 -13.49 28.92 16.53
C GLY A 321 -14.90 29.28 17.01
N ASN A 322 -15.63 28.32 17.59
CA ASN A 322 -17.02 28.46 18.03
C ASN A 322 -17.23 28.00 19.47
N TYR A 323 -17.41 26.70 19.70
CA TYR A 323 -17.65 26.14 21.03
C TYR A 323 -17.23 24.67 21.11
N LEU A 324 -17.07 24.18 22.34
CA LEU A 324 -17.06 22.77 22.70
C LEU A 324 -18.32 22.50 23.53
N GLN A 325 -19.08 21.45 23.22
CA GLN A 325 -20.30 21.15 23.97
C GLN A 325 -20.60 19.66 24.00
N SER A 326 -21.41 19.23 24.96
CA SER A 326 -21.98 17.88 24.95
C SER A 326 -23.06 17.72 23.89
N ASN A 327 -23.25 16.49 23.40
CA ASN A 327 -24.27 16.17 22.40
C ASN A 327 -25.70 16.47 22.87
N ASN A 328 -25.94 16.42 24.18
CA ASN A 328 -27.24 16.66 24.79
C ASN A 328 -27.45 18.12 25.26
N TYR A 329 -26.57 19.06 24.92
CA TYR A 329 -26.69 20.44 25.41
C TYR A 329 -27.98 21.12 24.93
N VAL A 330 -28.75 21.61 25.89
CA VAL A 330 -29.93 22.46 25.69
C VAL A 330 -29.80 23.64 26.63
N ALA A 331 -29.72 24.85 26.08
CA ALA A 331 -29.51 26.08 26.85
C ALA A 331 -30.54 26.21 27.98
N GLY A 332 -30.06 26.44 29.21
CA GLY A 332 -30.90 26.56 30.41
C GLY A 332 -31.49 25.26 30.95
N SER A 333 -31.16 24.08 30.39
CA SER A 333 -31.81 22.82 30.76
C SER A 333 -30.83 21.69 31.09
N VAL A 334 -30.03 21.23 30.12
CA VAL A 334 -29.15 20.06 30.25
C VAL A 334 -27.85 20.23 29.45
N GLY A 335 -26.85 19.42 29.77
CA GLY A 335 -25.55 19.37 29.10
C GLY A 335 -24.62 20.51 29.49
N TRP A 336 -23.51 20.61 28.76
CA TRP A 336 -22.51 21.66 28.97
C TRP A 336 -22.04 22.27 27.66
N LYS A 337 -21.66 23.55 27.70
CA LYS A 337 -21.09 24.30 26.57
C LYS A 337 -20.01 25.24 27.05
N LEU A 338 -18.85 25.19 26.40
CA LEU A 338 -17.77 26.17 26.48
C LEU A 338 -17.72 26.97 25.18
N ASP A 339 -18.08 28.25 25.24
CA ASP A 339 -18.14 29.14 24.10
C ASP A 339 -16.82 29.92 23.89
N LYS A 340 -16.50 30.28 22.64
CA LYS A 340 -15.32 31.10 22.28
C LYS A 340 -15.24 32.43 23.03
N SER A 341 -16.37 32.96 23.50
CA SER A 341 -16.45 34.15 24.34
C SER A 341 -15.91 33.95 25.77
N GLY A 342 -15.53 32.72 26.14
CA GLY A 342 -15.06 32.36 27.47
C GLY A 342 -16.20 32.04 28.45
N THR A 343 -17.45 31.96 27.98
CA THR A 343 -18.58 31.53 28.80
C THR A 343 -18.63 30.01 28.89
N PHE A 344 -18.61 29.48 30.11
CA PHE A 344 -18.86 28.06 30.38
C PHE A 344 -20.19 27.88 31.10
N GLU A 345 -21.07 27.07 30.53
CA GLU A 345 -22.36 26.70 31.09
C GLU A 345 -22.40 25.19 31.32
N ASN A 346 -22.84 24.76 32.50
CA ASN A 346 -23.03 23.37 32.85
C ASN A 346 -24.35 23.20 33.60
N TYR A 347 -25.30 22.49 32.99
CA TYR A 347 -26.62 22.20 33.54
C TYR A 347 -26.75 20.73 34.00
N GLY A 348 -25.64 19.96 33.96
CA GLY A 348 -25.63 18.54 34.31
C GLY A 348 -26.35 17.64 33.29
N SER A 349 -26.54 16.37 33.64
CA SER A 349 -27.21 15.38 32.79
C SER A 349 -28.74 15.36 32.95
N THR A 350 -29.26 15.93 34.04
CA THR A 350 -30.68 15.86 34.43
C THR A 350 -31.27 17.25 34.49
N ALA A 351 -32.34 17.48 33.74
CA ALA A 351 -32.99 18.78 33.68
C ALA A 351 -33.50 19.22 35.06
N GLY A 352 -33.20 20.47 35.43
CA GLY A 352 -33.73 21.07 36.66
C GLY A 352 -33.00 20.68 37.94
N GLU A 353 -31.86 19.97 37.88
CA GLU A 353 -31.07 19.61 39.08
C GLU A 353 -30.06 20.70 39.51
N GLY A 354 -30.17 21.89 38.93
CA GLY A 354 -29.28 23.03 39.19
C GLY A 354 -28.37 23.37 38.01
N ALA A 355 -27.52 24.38 38.18
CA ALA A 355 -26.70 24.90 37.10
C ALA A 355 -25.44 25.63 37.59
N MET A 356 -24.37 25.58 36.81
CA MET A 356 -23.20 26.44 36.92
C MET A 356 -23.05 27.29 35.65
N LYS A 357 -22.79 28.59 35.81
CA LYS A 357 -22.38 29.48 34.72
C LYS A 357 -21.16 30.27 35.12
N GLN A 358 -20.13 30.23 34.29
CA GLN A 358 -18.91 31.00 34.41
C GLN A 358 -18.77 31.94 33.22
N THR A 359 -18.41 33.18 33.52
CA THR A 359 -18.10 34.25 32.56
C THR A 359 -16.80 34.95 32.98
N ASN A 360 -16.38 35.97 32.25
CA ASN A 360 -15.29 36.85 32.70
C ASN A 360 -15.63 37.68 33.95
N GLN A 361 -16.91 37.76 34.33
CA GLN A 361 -17.37 38.59 35.46
C GLN A 361 -17.72 37.79 36.70
N THR A 362 -18.29 36.58 36.52
CA THR A 362 -18.85 35.79 37.62
C THR A 362 -18.73 34.30 37.40
N ILE A 363 -18.67 33.55 38.50
CA ILE A 363 -19.06 32.15 38.58
C ILE A 363 -20.33 32.09 39.42
N SER A 364 -21.41 31.53 38.89
CA SER A 364 -22.72 31.45 39.54
C SER A 364 -23.19 30.01 39.59
N VAL A 365 -23.61 29.55 40.78
CA VAL A 365 -24.18 28.21 41.00
C VAL A 365 -25.60 28.33 41.54
N ARG A 366 -26.54 27.65 40.87
CA ARG A 366 -27.95 27.59 41.25
C ARG A 366 -28.35 26.18 41.64
N ASP A 367 -29.26 26.07 42.61
CA ASP A 367 -29.87 24.79 42.97
C ASP A 367 -31.02 24.40 42.02
N SER A 368 -31.65 23.26 42.28
CA SER A 368 -32.77 22.72 41.49
C SER A 368 -34.03 23.61 41.50
N ARG A 369 -34.13 24.55 42.45
CA ARG A 369 -35.21 25.55 42.49
C ARG A 369 -34.82 26.83 41.74
N ASN A 370 -33.73 26.80 40.96
CA ASN A 370 -33.14 27.92 40.25
C ASN A 370 -32.70 29.07 41.18
N VAL A 371 -32.50 28.78 42.48
CA VAL A 371 -32.06 29.75 43.49
C VAL A 371 -30.55 29.84 43.45
N LEU A 372 -30.01 31.07 43.32
CA LEU A 372 -28.58 31.33 43.38
C LEU A 372 -28.06 30.97 44.78
N ARG A 373 -27.13 30.02 44.85
CA ARG A 373 -26.51 29.55 46.09
C ARG A 373 -25.10 30.06 46.28
N VAL A 374 -24.36 30.18 45.17
CA VAL A 374 -22.98 30.65 45.19
C VAL A 374 -22.79 31.65 44.06
N GLN A 375 -22.17 32.79 44.37
CA GLN A 375 -21.68 33.74 43.38
C GLN A 375 -20.27 34.18 43.75
N ILE A 376 -19.33 34.00 42.82
CA ILE A 376 -17.94 34.46 42.92
C ILE A 376 -17.72 35.52 41.84
N GLY A 377 -17.01 36.60 42.16
CA GLY A 377 -16.74 37.71 41.23
C GLY A 377 -17.61 38.94 41.52
N ARG A 378 -18.12 39.61 40.48
CA ARG A 378 -18.99 40.78 40.67
C ARG A 378 -20.28 40.39 41.39
N ILE A 379 -20.44 40.86 42.62
CA ILE A 379 -21.63 40.59 43.45
C ILE A 379 -22.78 41.46 42.92
N THR A 380 -23.83 40.82 42.42
CA THR A 380 -25.01 41.49 41.86
C THR A 380 -26.26 41.30 42.72
N GLY A 381 -26.15 40.63 43.86
CA GLY A 381 -27.22 40.56 44.86
C GLY A 381 -27.34 41.89 45.61
N THR A 382 -28.57 42.34 45.84
CA THR A 382 -28.86 43.33 46.89
C THR A 382 -28.66 42.67 48.24
N TRP A 383 -27.87 43.33 49.10
CA TRP A 383 -27.56 42.90 50.47
C TRP A 383 -28.80 42.72 51.33
#